data_AF-A0A7X0SKX8-F1
#
_entry.id   AF-A0A7X0SKX8-F1
#
_cell.length_a   1.000
_cell.length_b   1.000
_cell.length_c   1.000
_cell.angle_alpha   90.00
_cell.angle_beta   90.00
_cell.angle_gamma   90.00
#
_symmetry.space_group_name_H-M   'P 1'
#
loop_
_entity.id
_entity.type
_entity.pdbx_description
1 polymer ?
#
loop_
_entity_poly.entity_id
_entity_poly.type
_entity_poly.pdbx_seq_one_letter_code
_entity_poly.pdbx_strand_id
1 'polypeptide(L)' 'MNNDIAVILLEKLPEGDLRQIDERIWTPGMVTSLEHVNYITVGGSEYETLEGRLNLDKGKLEILVVPVRNE' A
#
# COMPACT_ATOMS: atom_id res chain seq x y z
N MET A 1 -2.92 -7.82 -22.49
CA MET A 1 -1.76 -7.96 -21.59
C MET A 1 -2.26 -7.64 -20.19
N ASN A 2 -2.18 -8.58 -19.26
CA ASN A 2 -2.50 -8.29 -17.87
C ASN A 2 -1.32 -7.52 -17.29
N ASN A 3 -1.51 -6.23 -17.02
CA ASN A 3 -0.52 -5.37 -16.36
C ASN A 3 -0.69 -5.45 -14.83
N ASP A 4 -0.93 -6.67 -14.33
CA ASP A 4 -1.08 -6.91 -12.91
C ASP A 4 0.28 -6.72 -12.22
N ILE A 5 0.31 -6.10 -11.04
CA ILE A 5 1.54 -5.83 -10.28
C ILE A 5 1.42 -6.38 -8.87
N ALA A 6 2.50 -6.95 -8.35
CA ALA A 6 2.57 -7.29 -6.94
C ALA A 6 2.74 -6.02 -6.10
N VAL A 7 1.79 -5.79 -5.18
CA VAL A 7 1.79 -4.65 -4.27
C VAL A 7 2.02 -5.13 -2.85
N ILE A 8 2.92 -4.46 -2.13
CA ILE A 8 3.15 -4.64 -0.69
C ILE A 8 2.63 -3.41 0.05
N LEU A 9 1.80 -3.61 1.08
CA LEU A 9 1.46 -2.55 2.02
C LEU A 9 2.42 -2.60 3.21
N LEU A 10 3.08 -1.48 3.48
CA LEU A 10 4.01 -1.28 4.58
C LEU A 10 3.42 -0.25 5.53
N GLU A 11 3.15 -0.64 6.78
CA GLU A 11 2.80 0.28 7.84
C GLU A 11 4.07 0.92 8.40
N LYS A 12 4.07 2.26 8.50
CA LYS A 12 5.09 3.00 9.25
C LYS A 12 4.72 3.01 10.73
N LEU A 13 5.55 2.36 11.54
CA LEU A 13 5.40 2.37 12.99
C LEU A 13 5.87 3.73 13.58
N PRO A 14 5.39 4.11 14.78
CA PRO A 14 5.79 5.37 15.41
C PRO A 14 7.31 5.53 15.61
N GLU A 15 8.03 4.42 15.77
CA GLU A 15 9.48 4.39 15.97
C GLU A 15 10.27 4.53 14.65
N GLY A 16 9.58 4.56 13.50
CA GLY A 16 10.17 4.69 12.18
C GLY A 16 10.37 3.37 11.44
N ASP A 17 10.21 2.24 12.13
CA ASP A 17 10.25 0.91 11.52
C ASP A 17 9.09 0.67 10.55
N LEU A 18 9.31 -0.22 9.59
CA LEU A 18 8.32 -0.61 8.59
C LEU A 18 7.84 -2.04 8.87
N ARG A 19 6.52 -2.21 8.94
CA ARG A 19 5.87 -3.53 9.08
C ARG A 19 5.08 -3.84 7.82
N GLN A 20 5.38 -4.96 7.17
CA GLN A 20 4.52 -5.46 6.09
C GLN A 20 3.20 -5.96 6.66
N ILE A 21 2.09 -5.40 6.16
CA ILE A 21 0.72 -5.73 6.61
C ILE A 21 -0.08 -6.46 5.54
N ASP A 22 0.32 -6.37 4.28
CA ASP A 22 -0.33 -7.08 3.17
C ASP A 22 0.63 -7.24 1.99
N GLU A 23 0.40 -8.29 1.20
CA GLU A 23 0.98 -8.44 -0.13
C GLU A 23 0.04 -9.21 -1.05
N ARG A 24 -0.29 -8.62 -2.20
CA ARG A 24 -1.14 -9.29 -3.21
C ARG A 24 -0.93 -8.72 -4.60
N ILE A 25 -1.44 -9.43 -5.59
CA ILE A 25 -1.49 -8.96 -6.97
C ILE A 25 -2.64 -7.96 -7.12
N TRP A 26 -2.34 -6.78 -7.65
CA TRP A 26 -3.32 -5.75 -7.96
C TRP A 26 -3.55 -5.68 -9.46
N THR A 27 -4.82 -5.55 -9.83
CA THR A 27 -5.20 -5.26 -11.22
C THR A 27 -4.77 -3.84 -11.61
N PRO A 28 -4.64 -3.54 -12.90
CA PRO A 28 -4.34 -2.18 -13.38
C PRO A 28 -5.32 -1.14 -12.83
N GLY A 29 -6.61 -1.47 -12.73
CA GLY A 29 -7.63 -0.57 -12.19
C GLY A 29 -7.43 -0.24 -10.71
N MET A 30 -6.97 -1.21 -9.90
CA MET A 30 -6.62 -0.95 -8.50
C MET A 30 -5.41 -0.01 -8.39
N VAL A 31 -4.39 -0.19 -9.26
CA VAL A 31 -3.21 0.69 -9.28
C VAL A 31 -3.60 2.10 -9.70
N THR A 32 -4.37 2.28 -10.76
CA THR A 32 -4.84 3.61 -11.21
C THR A 32 -5.70 4.30 -10.15
N SER A 33 -6.45 3.53 -9.35
CA SER A 33 -7.25 4.11 -8.27
C SER A 33 -6.40 4.81 -7.20
N LEU A 34 -5.11 4.45 -7.04
CA LEU A 34 -4.19 5.13 -6.12
C LEU A 34 -3.98 6.61 -6.45
N GLU A 35 -4.21 7.04 -7.68
CA GLU A 35 -4.15 8.46 -8.07
C GLU A 35 -5.28 9.30 -7.47
N HIS A 36 -6.31 8.64 -6.91
CA HIS A 36 -7.54 9.29 -6.46
C HIS A 36 -7.92 8.94 -5.01
N VAL A 37 -7.20 8.05 -4.33
CA VAL A 37 -7.51 7.64 -2.96
C VAL A 37 -6.40 8.06 -2.00
N ASN A 38 -6.81 8.51 -0.82
CA ASN A 38 -5.90 8.81 0.30
C ASN A 38 -5.92 7.71 1.37
N TYR A 39 -6.86 6.76 1.26
CA TYR A 39 -7.10 5.73 2.26
C TYR A 39 -7.22 4.36 1.61
N ILE A 40 -6.68 3.35 2.29
CA ILE A 40 -6.77 1.95 1.91
C ILE A 40 -7.29 1.17 3.11
N THR A 41 -8.24 0.27 2.86
CA THR A 41 -8.73 -0.66 3.86
C THR A 41 -8.17 -2.06 3.62
N VAL A 42 -7.57 -2.67 4.65
CA VAL A 42 -7.11 -4.07 4.60
C VAL A 42 -7.36 -4.76 5.93
N GLY A 43 -7.86 -6.00 5.88
CA GLY A 43 -8.12 -6.79 7.10
C GLY A 43 -9.17 -6.19 8.06
N GLY A 44 -10.03 -5.29 7.56
CA GLY A 44 -10.99 -4.55 8.40
C GLY A 44 -10.42 -3.32 9.10
N SER A 45 -9.16 -2.97 8.85
CA SER A 45 -8.51 -1.75 9.32
C SER A 45 -8.36 -0.75 8.19
N GLU A 46 -8.48 0.54 8.51
CA GLU A 46 -8.29 1.65 7.59
C GLU A 46 -6.93 2.30 7.80
N TYR A 47 -6.28 2.67 6.71
CA TYR A 47 -4.96 3.28 6.71
C TYR A 47 -4.92 4.47 5.76
N GLU A 48 -4.24 5.53 6.17
CA GLU A 48 -3.91 6.68 5.31
C GLU A 48 -2.64 6.39 4.51
N THR A 49 -2.66 6.66 3.21
CA THR A 49 -1.51 6.50 2.31
C THR A 49 -0.53 7.66 2.46
N LEU A 50 0.76 7.37 2.59
CA LEU A 50 1.81 8.37 2.70
C LEU A 50 2.65 8.51 1.42
N GLU A 51 3.14 7.38 0.90
CA GLU A 51 4.06 7.36 -0.24
C GLU A 51 3.93 6.04 -1.01
N GLY A 52 4.10 6.10 -2.34
CA GLY A 52 4.29 4.92 -3.18
C GLY A 52 5.73 4.83 -3.67
N ARG A 53 6.34 3.64 -3.54
CA ARG A 53 7.69 3.34 -4.02
C ARG A 53 7.65 2.18 -5.00
N LEU A 54 8.17 2.39 -6.21
CA LEU A 54 8.44 1.28 -7.12
C LEU A 54 9.79 0.64 -6.75
N ASN A 55 9.74 -0.56 -6.17
CA ASN A 55 10.92 -1.34 -5.84
C ASN A 55 11.34 -2.17 -7.07
N LEU A 56 12.32 -1.66 -7.82
CA LEU A 56 12.80 -2.28 -9.06
C LEU A 56 13.51 -3.62 -8.81
N ASP A 57 14.25 -3.75 -7.70
CA ASP A 57 14.96 -4.99 -7.38
C ASP A 57 13.99 -6.15 -7.11
N LYS A 58 12.85 -5.85 -6.48
CA LYS A 58 11.80 -6.83 -6.21
C LYS A 58 10.75 -6.94 -7.31
N GLY A 59 10.71 -5.96 -8.23
CA GLY A 59 9.63 -5.82 -9.22
C GLY A 59 8.25 -5.58 -8.59
N LYS A 60 8.20 -4.84 -7.47
CA LYS A 60 6.96 -4.63 -6.69
C LYS A 60 6.68 -3.16 -6.47
N LEU A 61 5.41 -2.81 -6.39
CA LEU A 61 4.97 -1.52 -5.86
C LEU A 61 4.83 -1.66 -4.34
N GLU A 62 5.45 -0.77 -3.58
CA GLU A 62 5.35 -0.73 -2.13
C GLU A 62 4.60 0.55 -1.75
N ILE A 63 3.52 0.42 -0.98
CA ILE A 63 2.73 1.56 -0.49
C ILE A 63 2.96 1.70 1.00
N LEU A 64 3.47 2.86 1.41
CA LEU A 64 3.66 3.22 2.79
C LEU A 64 2.37 3.81 3.35
N VAL A 65 1.92 3.30 4.49
CA VAL A 65 0.66 3.72 5.13
C VAL A 65 0.83 3.92 6.64
N VAL A 66 -0.11 4.64 7.26
CA VAL A 66 -0.26 4.76 8.72
C VAL A 66 -1.70 4.43 9.13
N PRO A 67 -1.92 3.80 10.29
CA PRO A 67 -3.27 3.43 10.71
C PRO A 67 -4.10 4.68 11.02
N VAL A 68 -5.33 4.71 10.52
CA VAL A 68 -6.32 5.71 10.96
C VAL A 68 -6.77 5.30 12.36
N ARG A 69 -6.57 6.17 13.35
CA ARG A 69 -7.11 5.99 14.69
C ARG A 69 -8.36 6.84 14.78
N ASN A 70 -9.52 6.19 14.95
CA ASN A 70 -10.72 6.91 15.37
C ASN A 70 -10.44 7.46 16.77
N GLU A 71 -10.46 8.78 16.92
CA GLU A 71 -10.48 9.46 18.22
C GLU A 71 -11.77 9.15 18.99
#